data_AF-A0A955JGL1-F1
#
_entry.id   AF-A0A955JGL1-F1
#
_cell.length_a   1.000
_cell.length_b   1.000
_cell.length_c   1.000
_cell.angle_alpha   90.00
_cell.angle_beta   90.00
_cell.angle_gamma   90.00
#
_symmetry.space_group_name_H-M   'P 1'
#
loop_
_entity.id
_entity.type
_entity.pdbx_description
1 polymer ?
#
loop_
_entity_poly.entity_id
_entity_poly.type
_entity_poly.pdbx_seq_one_letter_code
_entity_poly.pdbx_strand_id
1 'polypeptide(L)'
;MRIDFSNCKTEVTKSGTGTYFVKLHFEDIGFYVSGIRVVPSKKVEGQLLVYKPAILNANDEWKSNYDYAKSCELWLYFKELALKAVDDYDDASEVFEDVEHMDIEAELGKAIDEMEGKSN
;
A
#
# COMPACT_ATOMS: atom_id res chain seq x y z
N MET A 1 -21.24 -5.76 21.44
CA MET A 1 -21.07 -5.35 20.04
C MET A 1 -19.68 -5.79 19.60
N ARG A 2 -19.59 -6.70 18.61
CA ARG A 2 -18.31 -7.11 18.04
C ARG A 2 -18.14 -6.25 16.79
N ILE A 3 -17.09 -5.42 16.78
CA ILE A 3 -16.79 -4.60 15.61
C ILE A 3 -16.13 -5.53 14.61
N ASP A 4 -16.73 -5.66 13.43
CA ASP A 4 -16.09 -6.33 12.30
C ASP A 4 -15.18 -5.33 11.60
N PHE A 5 -13.93 -5.70 11.44
CA PHE A 5 -12.93 -4.89 10.78
C PHE A 5 -12.53 -5.47 9.40
N SER A 6 -13.17 -6.56 8.96
CA SER A 6 -12.86 -7.23 7.69
C SER A 6 -13.05 -6.33 6.47
N ASN A 7 -13.96 -5.35 6.54
CA ASN A 7 -14.26 -4.41 5.46
C ASN A 7 -13.43 -3.11 5.52
N CYS A 8 -12.17 -3.20 5.95
CA CYS A 8 -11.27 -2.06 5.92
C CYS A 8 -10.85 -1.77 4.47
N LYS A 9 -11.20 -0.58 3.95
CA LYS A 9 -10.56 -0.06 2.74
C LYS A 9 -9.23 0.60 3.11
N THR A 10 -8.26 0.51 2.21
CA THR A 10 -6.91 1.04 2.45
C THR A 10 -6.49 1.96 1.32
N GLU A 11 -5.93 3.12 1.67
CA GLU A 11 -5.24 3.99 0.72
C GLU A 11 -3.75 3.99 1.05
N VAL A 12 -2.91 3.78 0.03
CA VAL A 12 -1.45 3.76 0.18
C VAL A 12 -0.84 4.75 -0.80
N THR A 13 0.17 5.47 -0.33
CA THR A 13 1.01 6.34 -1.18
C THR A 13 2.46 6.12 -0.82
N LYS A 14 3.31 5.92 -1.82
CA LYS A 14 4.76 5.73 -1.65
C LYS A 14 5.50 7.04 -1.96
N SER A 15 6.39 7.47 -1.07
CA SER A 15 7.31 8.58 -1.35
C SER A 15 8.49 8.11 -2.18
N GLY A 16 9.18 9.05 -2.84
CA GLY A 16 10.45 8.77 -3.53
C GLY A 16 11.58 8.28 -2.60
N THR A 17 11.42 8.40 -1.28
CA THR A 17 12.33 7.82 -0.28
C THR A 17 11.94 6.41 0.18
N GLY A 18 10.94 5.80 -0.45
CA GLY A 18 10.45 4.45 -0.12
C GLY A 18 9.61 4.38 1.15
N THR A 19 9.12 5.51 1.67
CA THR A 19 8.18 5.52 2.80
C THR A 19 6.76 5.40 2.29
N TYR A 20 5.99 4.48 2.84
CA TYR A 20 4.58 4.32 2.55
C TYR A 20 3.75 5.06 3.60
N PHE A 21 2.78 5.83 3.13
CA PHE A 21 1.76 6.47 3.93
C PHE A 21 0.46 5.70 3.75
N VAL A 22 -0.05 5.14 4.85
CA VAL A 22 -1.23 4.28 4.83
C VAL A 22 -2.39 4.95 5.56
N LYS A 23 -3.57 4.87 4.97
CA LYS A 23 -4.84 5.21 5.60
C LYS A 23 -5.74 3.99 5.66
N LEU A 24 -6.41 3.80 6.79
CA LEU A 24 -7.36 2.72 7.03
C LEU A 24 -8.76 3.32 7.18
N HIS A 25 -9.72 2.82 6.41
CA HIS A 25 -11.08 3.32 6.32
C HIS A 25 -12.05 2.22 6.73
N PHE A 26 -12.66 2.37 7.91
CA PHE A 26 -13.65 1.46 8.46
C PHE A 26 -15.03 2.11 8.31
N GLU A 27 -15.57 2.07 7.09
CA GLU A 27 -16.81 2.78 6.71
C GLU A 27 -18.01 2.34 7.56
N ASP A 28 -18.10 1.05 7.90
CA ASP A 28 -19.21 0.46 8.67
C ASP A 28 -19.38 1.07 10.06
N ILE A 29 -18.31 1.65 10.62
CA ILE A 29 -18.30 2.31 11.93
C ILE A 29 -17.94 3.79 11.86
N GLY A 30 -17.79 4.35 10.64
CA GLY A 30 -17.39 5.74 10.42
C GLY A 30 -16.05 6.11 11.04
N PHE A 31 -15.10 5.16 11.09
CA PHE A 31 -13.80 5.34 11.73
C PHE A 31 -12.67 5.35 10.70
N TYR A 32 -11.77 6.33 10.82
CA TYR A 32 -10.68 6.54 9.89
C TYR A 32 -9.37 6.71 10.64
N VAL A 33 -8.34 6.00 10.21
CA VAL A 33 -6.99 6.11 10.76
C VAL A 33 -6.07 6.60 9.65
N SER A 34 -5.52 7.79 9.83
CA SER A 34 -4.58 8.42 8.89
C SER A 34 -3.25 8.72 9.56
N GLY A 35 -2.18 8.78 8.78
CA GLY A 35 -0.83 9.09 9.25
C GLY A 35 -0.03 7.88 9.73
N ILE A 36 -0.45 6.65 9.38
CA ILE A 36 0.38 5.46 9.56
C ILE A 36 1.51 5.53 8.54
N ARG A 37 2.74 5.28 9.00
CA ARG A 37 3.92 5.23 8.14
C ARG A 37 4.54 3.85 8.19
N VAL A 38 4.79 3.28 7.02
CA VAL A 38 5.56 2.05 6.87
C VAL A 38 6.88 2.42 6.18
N VAL A 39 8.00 2.10 6.82
CA VAL A 39 9.32 2.56 6.40
C VAL A 39 10.29 1.38 6.33
N PRO A 40 11.09 1.26 5.27
CA PRO A 40 12.19 0.30 5.24
C PRO A 40 13.14 0.48 6.42
N SER A 41 13.48 -0.62 7.09
CA SER A 41 14.45 -0.63 8.16
C SER A 41 15.85 -0.35 7.60
N LYS A 42 16.51 0.67 8.15
CA LYS A 42 17.92 0.94 7.82
C LYS A 42 18.90 -0.08 8.42
N LYS A 43 18.42 -0.93 9.34
CA LYS A 43 19.26 -1.88 10.09
C LYS A 43 19.16 -3.31 9.55
N VAL A 44 18.05 -3.65 8.92
CA VAL A 44 17.73 -5.01 8.46
C VAL A 44 17.10 -4.88 7.09
N GLU A 45 17.79 -5.39 6.07
CA GLU A 45 17.31 -5.40 4.70
C GLU A 45 16.01 -6.20 4.56
N GLY A 46 15.08 -5.71 3.74
CA GLY A 46 13.75 -6.31 3.55
C GLY A 46 12.78 -6.16 4.73
N GLN A 47 13.21 -5.64 5.88
CA GLN A 47 12.30 -5.44 7.01
C GLN A 47 11.56 -4.10 6.93
N LEU A 48 10.23 -4.13 7.05
CA LEU A 48 9.41 -2.92 7.18
C LEU A 48 9.12 -2.58 8.65
N LEU A 49 9.23 -1.30 8.99
CA LEU A 49 8.90 -0.73 10.29
C LEU A 49 7.60 0.07 10.19
N VAL A 50 6.64 -0.25 11.05
CA VAL A 50 5.33 0.41 11.08
C VAL A 50 5.26 1.36 12.27
N TYR A 51 5.07 2.64 11.97
CA TYR A 51 4.94 3.71 12.96
C TYR A 51 3.48 4.06 13.20
N LYS A 52 3.17 4.37 14.45
CA LYS A 52 1.86 4.84 14.87
C LYS A 52 1.42 6.08 14.09
N PRO A 53 0.09 6.27 13.95
CA PRO A 53 -0.48 7.49 13.38
C PRO A 53 0.14 8.73 13.99
N ALA A 54 0.78 9.54 13.16
CA ALA A 54 1.42 10.78 13.58
C ALA A 54 1.23 11.85 12.52
N ILE A 55 1.17 13.10 12.97
CA ILE A 55 1.08 14.27 12.12
C ILE A 55 2.42 15.01 12.23
N LEU A 56 2.94 15.48 11.10
CA LEU A 56 4.07 16.39 11.08
C LEU A 56 3.58 17.77 11.53
N ASN A 57 4.10 18.30 12.63
CA ASN A 57 3.73 19.63 13.09
C ASN A 57 4.52 20.72 12.33
N ALA A 58 4.20 21.99 12.61
CA ALA A 58 4.89 23.14 12.01
C ALA A 58 6.40 23.26 12.35
N ASN A 59 6.89 22.43 13.26
CA ASN A 59 8.30 22.39 13.69
C ASN A 59 9.05 21.19 13.10
N ASP A 60 8.49 20.52 12.08
CA ASP A 60 9.03 19.30 11.47
C ASP A 60 9.15 18.10 12.44
N GLU A 61 8.35 18.07 13.51
CA GLU A 61 8.32 16.97 14.46
C GLU A 61 7.10 16.09 14.21
N TRP A 62 7.33 14.77 14.19
CA TRP A 62 6.24 13.79 14.14
C TRP A 62 5.63 13.61 15.51
N LYS A 63 4.40 14.09 15.69
CA LYS A 63 3.64 13.92 16.93
C LYS A 63 2.49 12.95 16.71
N SER A 64 2.48 11.88 17.50
CA SER A 64 1.28 11.03 17.59
C SER A 64 0.30 11.68 18.55
N ASN A 65 -0.94 11.85 18.12
CA ASN A 65 -2.04 12.29 18.97
C ASN A 65 -2.83 11.10 19.56
N TYR A 66 -2.31 9.87 19.38
CA TYR A 66 -2.99 8.64 19.75
C TYR A 66 -2.13 7.85 20.74
N ASP A 67 -2.64 7.73 21.96
CA ASP A 67 -2.09 6.83 22.96
C ASP A 67 -2.93 5.55 23.00
N TYR A 68 -2.27 4.43 22.69
CA TYR A 68 -2.84 3.10 22.82
C TYR A 68 -2.44 2.55 24.18
N ALA A 69 -3.42 2.06 24.94
CA ALA A 69 -3.12 1.30 26.15
C ALA A 69 -2.20 0.11 25.81
N LYS A 70 -1.30 -0.26 26.72
CA LYS A 70 -0.34 -1.36 26.49
C LYS A 70 -1.01 -2.68 26.14
N SER A 71 -2.23 -2.90 26.61
CA SER A 71 -3.07 -4.08 26.33
C SER A 71 -3.97 -3.93 25.11
N CYS A 72 -3.91 -2.81 24.38
CA CYS A 72 -4.79 -2.55 23.25
C CYS A 72 -4.28 -3.27 22.00
N GLU A 73 -4.95 -4.36 21.64
CA GLU A 73 -4.66 -5.14 20.42
C GLU A 73 -5.01 -4.38 19.13
N LEU A 74 -5.78 -3.30 19.22
CA LEU A 74 -6.20 -2.51 18.07
C LEU A 74 -5.00 -1.97 17.27
N TRP A 75 -3.90 -1.62 17.95
CA TRP A 75 -2.68 -1.19 17.25
C TRP A 75 -1.99 -2.34 16.50
N LEU A 76 -1.99 -3.55 17.07
CA LEU A 76 -1.45 -4.72 16.38
C LEU A 76 -2.26 -5.00 15.11
N TYR A 77 -3.58 -4.90 15.22
CA TYR A 77 -4.48 -5.05 14.09
C TYR A 77 -4.25 -4.00 12.99
N PHE A 78 -4.12 -2.71 13.35
CA PHE A 78 -3.79 -1.67 12.37
C PHE A 78 -2.42 -1.87 11.73
N LYS A 79 -1.45 -2.40 12.48
CA LYS A 79 -0.13 -2.73 11.97
C LYS A 79 -0.20 -3.83 10.91
N GLU A 80 -0.98 -4.88 11.16
CA GLU A 80 -1.18 -5.99 10.21
C GLU A 80 -1.86 -5.52 8.93
N LEU A 81 -2.94 -4.74 9.06
CA LEU A 81 -3.62 -4.14 7.90
C LEU A 81 -2.71 -3.22 7.09
N ALA A 82 -1.87 -2.42 7.77
CA ALA A 82 -0.97 -1.51 7.08
C ALA A 82 0.14 -2.24 6.31
N LEU A 83 0.68 -3.34 6.85
CA LEU A 83 1.65 -4.17 6.14
C LEU A 83 0.99 -4.84 4.93
N LYS A 84 -0.18 -5.47 5.12
CA LYS A 84 -0.92 -6.08 4.01
C LYS A 84 -1.23 -5.07 2.90
N ALA A 85 -1.62 -3.85 3.24
CA ALA A 85 -1.89 -2.82 2.26
C ALA A 85 -0.65 -2.39 1.46
N VAL A 86 0.53 -2.42 2.09
CA VAL A 86 1.81 -2.15 1.40
C VAL A 86 2.15 -3.29 0.46
N ASP A 87 2.02 -4.54 0.90
CA ASP A 87 2.23 -5.71 0.05
C ASP A 87 1.30 -5.67 -1.17
N ASP A 88 -0.01 -5.46 -0.96
CA ASP A 88 -0.99 -5.35 -2.04
C ASP A 88 -0.68 -4.17 -3.01
N TYR A 89 -0.12 -3.07 -2.48
CA TYR A 89 0.28 -1.91 -3.29
C TYR A 89 1.50 -2.20 -4.16
N ASP A 90 2.53 -2.83 -3.59
CA ASP A 90 3.74 -3.18 -4.33
C ASP A 90 3.42 -4.29 -5.37
N ASP A 91 2.63 -5.31 -5.01
CA ASP A 91 2.15 -6.34 -5.95
C ASP A 91 1.38 -5.73 -7.13
N ALA A 92 0.49 -4.77 -6.85
CA ALA A 92 -0.22 -4.06 -7.90
C ALA A 92 0.71 -3.17 -8.75
N SER A 93 1.79 -2.63 -8.17
CA SER A 93 2.76 -1.78 -8.87
C SER A 93 3.69 -2.59 -9.78
N GLU A 94 4.11 -3.79 -9.38
CA GLU A 94 4.92 -4.69 -10.20
C GLU A 94 4.20 -5.07 -11.51
N VAL A 95 2.88 -5.26 -11.45
CA VAL A 95 2.06 -5.53 -12.65
C VAL A 95 2.12 -4.39 -13.68
N PHE A 96 2.37 -3.15 -13.27
CA PHE A 96 2.50 -2.03 -14.19
C PHE A 96 3.92 -1.86 -14.76
N GLU A 97 4.96 -2.29 -14.05
CA GLU A 97 6.35 -2.21 -14.55
C GLU A 97 6.64 -3.24 -15.66
N ASP A 98 5.97 -4.40 -15.63
CA ASP A 98 6.13 -5.44 -16.67
C ASP A 98 5.51 -5.07 -18.04
N VAL A 99 4.67 -4.02 -18.11
CA VAL A 99 4.02 -3.61 -19.37
C VAL A 99 4.96 -2.77 -20.25
N GLU A 100 6.00 -2.13 -19.69
CA GLU A 100 6.93 -1.29 -20.47
C GLU A 100 7.92 -2.10 -21.35
N HIS A 101 7.92 -3.43 -21.25
CA HIS A 101 8.73 -4.31 -22.11
C HIS A 101 7.93 -5.19 -23.08
N MET A 102 6.61 -5.08 -23.10
CA MET A 102 5.84 -5.59 -24.23
C MET A 102 6.00 -4.62 -25.40
N ASP A 103 6.80 -5.02 -26.38
CA ASP A 103 6.89 -4.34 -27.68
C ASP A 103 5.57 -4.54 -28.43
N ILE A 104 4.58 -3.71 -28.07
CA ILE A 104 3.20 -3.78 -28.56
C ILE A 104 3.17 -3.73 -30.09
N GLU A 105 4.11 -3.02 -30.72
CA GLU A 105 4.25 -2.95 -32.18
C GLU A 105 4.67 -4.30 -32.79
N ALA A 106 5.59 -5.02 -32.14
CA ALA A 106 6.03 -6.34 -32.61
C ALA A 106 4.94 -7.40 -32.49
N GLU A 107 4.14 -7.37 -31.41
CA GLU A 107 3.02 -8.30 -31.22
C GLU A 107 1.82 -7.96 -32.11
N LEU A 108 1.52 -6.68 -32.34
CA LEU A 108 0.53 -6.25 -33.34
C LEU A 108 0.94 -6.66 -34.76
N GLY A 109 2.23 -6.53 -35.10
CA GLY A 109 2.75 -6.95 -36.40
C GLY A 109 2.54 -8.45 -36.66
N LYS A 110 2.85 -9.31 -35.69
CA LYS A 110 2.61 -10.77 -35.80
C LYS A 110 1.13 -11.11 -35.95
N ALA A 111 0.25 -10.45 -35.20
CA ALA A 111 -1.18 -10.70 -35.27
C ALA A 111 -1.78 -10.30 -36.63
N ILE A 112 -1.25 -9.24 -37.26
CA ILE A 112 -1.65 -8.81 -38.61
C ILE A 112 -1.15 -9.81 -39.66
N ASP A 113 0.12 -10.23 -39.58
CA ASP A 113 0.70 -11.21 -40.52
C ASP A 113 -0.02 -12.57 -40.45
N GLU A 114 -0.46 -13.00 -39.26
CA GLU A 114 -1.24 -14.24 -39.09
C GLU A 114 -2.67 -14.14 -39.63
N MET A 115 -3.26 -12.94 -39.69
CA MET A 115 -4.56 -12.71 -40.30
C MET A 115 -4.46 -12.64 -41.83
N GLU A 116 -3.40 -12.08 -42.38
CA GLU A 116 -3.16 -12.03 -43.83
C GLU A 116 -2.72 -13.39 -44.39
N GLY A 117 -1.96 -14.19 -43.62
CA GLY A 117 -1.51 -15.53 -44.02
C GLY A 117 -2.60 -16.62 -44.07
N LYS A 118 -3.80 -16.37 -43.53
CA LYS A 118 -4.94 -17.31 -43.56
C LYS A 118 -5.96 -17.04 -44.69
N SER A 119 -5.69 -16.07 -45.57
CA SER A 119 -6.57 -15.71 -46.69
C SER A 119 -6.20 -16.31 -48.06
N ASN A 120 -5.42 -17.40 -48.10
CA ASN A 120 -5.17 -18.18 -49.33
C ASN A 120 -5.90 -19.52 -49.31
#